data_AF-A0A1G8I9C4-F1
#
_entry.id   AF-A0A1G8I9C4-F1
#
_cell.length_a   1.000
_cell.length_b   1.000
_cell.length_c   1.000
_cell.angle_alpha   90.00
_cell.angle_beta   90.00
_cell.angle_gamma   90.00
#
_symmetry.space_group_name_H-M   'P 1'
#
loop_
_entity.id
_entity.type
_entity.pdbx_description
1 polymer ?
#
loop_
_entity_poly.entity_id
_entity_poly.type
_entity_poly.pdbx_seq_one_letter_code
_entity_poly.pdbx_strand_id
1 'polypeptide(L)'
;MSLVGFAKRELAVLEEDGDDMQKEMNNCILEIIETFSKQGHSGFSASYAMQIIERILRFKPVTPLTGEDDEWNVVDEDLEQNKRCPSVFRYNKDNKTAYNIDGKIFSEDGGETWYTCEDSHVSVTFPYTPEEPERVIIL
;
A
#
# COMPACT_ATOMS: atom_id res chain seq x y z
N MET A 1 29.13 -4.86 -10.41
CA MET A 1 28.47 -5.12 -9.10
C MET A 1 27.06 -5.60 -9.39
N SER A 2 26.63 -6.76 -8.87
CA SER A 2 25.28 -7.31 -9.09
C SER A 2 24.27 -6.72 -8.12
N LEU A 3 22.97 -6.78 -8.44
CA LEU A 3 21.88 -6.35 -7.55
C LEU A 3 21.95 -7.08 -6.20
N VAL A 4 22.13 -8.40 -6.22
CA VAL A 4 22.30 -9.23 -5.01
C VAL A 4 23.53 -8.79 -4.20
N GLY A 5 24.65 -8.50 -4.85
CA GLY A 5 25.86 -8.04 -4.19
C GLY A 5 25.77 -6.61 -3.65
N PHE A 6 24.89 -5.78 -4.20
CA PHE A 6 24.53 -4.48 -3.65
C PHE A 6 23.65 -4.65 -2.42
N ALA A 7 22.56 -5.41 -2.54
CA ALA A 7 21.63 -5.69 -1.45
C ALA A 7 22.31 -6.27 -0.19
N LYS A 8 23.21 -7.24 -0.34
CA LYS A 8 23.96 -7.80 0.79
C LYS A 8 24.77 -6.76 1.57
N ARG A 9 25.35 -5.76 0.88
CA ARG A 9 26.09 -4.69 1.56
C ARG A 9 25.16 -3.73 2.28
N GLU A 10 24.04 -3.34 1.66
CA GLU A 10 23.07 -2.43 2.28
C GLU A 10 22.39 -3.07 3.50
N LEU A 11 22.02 -4.36 3.40
CA LEU A 11 21.39 -5.08 4.51
C LEU A 11 22.36 -5.30 5.68
N ALA A 12 23.66 -5.48 5.40
CA ALA A 12 24.69 -5.61 6.45
C ALA A 12 24.80 -4.35 7.32
N VAL A 13 24.55 -3.16 6.75
CA VAL A 13 24.54 -1.90 7.53
C VAL A 13 23.41 -1.91 8.57
N LEU A 14 22.25 -2.50 8.25
CA LEU A 14 21.13 -2.64 9.19
C LEU A 14 21.42 -3.68 10.29
N GLU A 15 22.28 -4.65 10.01
CA GLU A 15 22.65 -5.71 10.93
C GLU A 15 23.64 -5.28 12.02
N GLU A 16 24.46 -4.25 11.78
CA GLU A 16 25.47 -3.77 12.75
C GLU A 16 24.85 -3.38 14.10
N ASP A 17 23.62 -2.87 14.07
CA ASP A 17 22.83 -2.47 15.25
C ASP A 17 21.59 -3.36 15.48
N GLY A 18 21.46 -4.46 14.72
CA GLY A 18 20.24 -5.28 14.64
C GLY A 18 20.17 -6.44 15.63
N ASP A 19 18.95 -6.79 16.05
CA ASP A 19 18.66 -8.02 16.80
C ASP A 19 18.45 -9.24 15.88
N ASP A 20 18.09 -10.38 16.45
CA ASP A 20 17.83 -11.59 15.66
C ASP A 20 16.63 -11.41 14.70
N MET A 21 15.66 -10.57 15.05
CA MET A 21 14.53 -10.24 14.16
C MET A 21 15.01 -9.45 12.93
N GLN A 22 15.98 -8.55 13.09
CA GLN A 22 16.59 -7.84 11.96
C GLN A 22 17.32 -8.79 10.99
N LYS A 23 18.05 -9.79 11.52
CA LYS A 23 18.70 -10.81 10.67
C LYS A 23 17.70 -11.64 9.88
N GLU A 24 16.60 -12.04 10.52
CA GLU A 24 15.52 -12.77 9.85
C GLU A 24 14.88 -11.92 8.74
N MET A 25 14.60 -10.64 9.01
CA MET A 25 14.06 -9.72 8.02
C MET A 25 15.01 -9.54 6.82
N ASN A 26 16.30 -9.39 7.08
CA ASN A 26 17.32 -9.27 6.03
C ASN A 26 17.34 -10.51 5.11
N ASN A 27 17.21 -11.71 5.68
CA ASN A 27 17.12 -12.94 4.89
C ASN A 27 15.88 -12.94 3.99
N CYS A 28 14.70 -12.57 4.51
CA CYS A 28 13.48 -12.47 3.71
C CYS A 28 13.61 -11.48 2.55
N ILE A 29 14.19 -10.29 2.80
CA ILE A 29 14.42 -9.29 1.75
C ILE A 29 15.39 -9.84 0.69
N LEU A 30 16.47 -10.50 1.13
CA LEU A 30 17.47 -11.05 0.24
C LEU A 30 16.88 -12.13 -0.68
N GLU A 31 16.00 -13.00 -0.18
CA GLU A 31 15.31 -14.02 -0.99
C GLU A 31 14.47 -13.40 -2.12
N ILE A 32 13.77 -12.31 -1.84
CA ILE A 32 12.99 -11.56 -2.83
C ILE A 32 13.93 -10.98 -3.90
N ILE A 33 15.04 -10.36 -3.49
CA ILE A 33 16.01 -9.75 -4.40
C ILE A 33 16.71 -10.80 -5.26
N GLU A 34 17.08 -11.94 -4.69
CA GLU A 34 17.68 -13.04 -5.44
C GLU A 34 16.72 -13.60 -6.47
N THR A 35 15.45 -13.78 -6.10
CA THR A 35 14.40 -14.24 -7.02
C THR A 35 14.18 -13.24 -8.15
N PHE A 36 14.04 -11.96 -7.82
CA PHE A 36 13.85 -10.88 -8.80
C PHE A 36 15.06 -10.76 -9.74
N SER A 37 16.28 -10.88 -9.22
CA SER A 37 17.52 -10.81 -10.01
C SER A 37 17.67 -11.98 -10.99
N LYS A 38 17.18 -13.18 -10.64
CA LYS A 38 17.23 -14.37 -11.51
C LYS A 38 16.31 -14.26 -12.74
N GLN A 39 15.27 -13.43 -12.68
CA GLN A 39 14.31 -13.26 -13.77
C GLN A 39 14.85 -12.45 -14.95
N GLY A 40 16.00 -11.77 -14.81
CA GLY A 40 16.69 -11.13 -15.93
C GLY A 40 15.96 -9.90 -16.51
N HIS A 41 15.23 -9.16 -15.67
CA HIS A 41 14.53 -7.94 -16.09
C HIS A 41 15.46 -6.90 -16.71
N SER A 42 14.96 -6.20 -17.72
CA SER A 42 15.53 -4.94 -18.17
C SER A 42 15.14 -3.81 -17.21
N GLY A 43 15.76 -2.63 -17.33
CA GLY A 43 15.36 -1.46 -16.52
C GLY A 43 13.87 -1.11 -16.68
N PHE A 44 13.30 -1.31 -17.87
CA PHE A 44 11.87 -1.08 -18.12
C PHE A 44 10.97 -2.10 -17.42
N SER A 45 11.22 -3.40 -17.62
CA SER A 45 10.37 -4.44 -17.03
C SER A 45 10.54 -4.52 -15.51
N ALA A 46 11.72 -4.20 -14.99
CA ALA A 46 11.96 -4.09 -13.56
C ALA A 46 11.10 -2.99 -12.93
N SER A 47 11.09 -1.79 -13.52
CA SER A 47 10.27 -0.68 -13.03
C SER A 47 8.77 -1.01 -13.03
N TYR A 48 8.28 -1.65 -14.10
CA TYR A 48 6.89 -2.10 -14.18
C TYR A 48 6.53 -3.13 -13.09
N ALA A 49 7.40 -4.14 -12.90
CA ALA A 49 7.18 -5.15 -11.88
C ALA A 49 7.20 -4.56 -10.46
N MET A 50 8.14 -3.65 -10.17
CA MET A 50 8.22 -2.97 -8.88
C MET A 50 6.94 -2.20 -8.54
N GLN A 51 6.39 -1.44 -9.50
CA GLN A 51 5.15 -0.68 -9.29
C GLN A 51 3.96 -1.58 -8.96
N ILE A 52 3.82 -2.73 -9.64
CA ILE A 52 2.73 -3.67 -9.37
C ILE A 52 2.91 -4.37 -8.02
N ILE A 53 4.12 -4.84 -7.73
CA ILE A 53 4.45 -5.52 -6.47
C ILE A 53 4.18 -4.58 -5.30
N GLU A 54 4.62 -3.33 -5.36
CA GLU A 54 4.38 -2.35 -4.31
C GLU A 54 2.87 -2.18 -4.03
N ARG A 55 2.05 -2.04 -5.08
CA ARG A 55 0.60 -1.91 -4.89
C ARG A 55 0.00 -3.14 -4.22
N ILE A 56 0.40 -4.34 -4.64
CA ILE A 56 -0.11 -5.59 -4.07
C ILE A 56 0.29 -5.74 -2.60
N LEU A 57 1.57 -5.48 -2.27
CA LEU A 57 2.07 -5.55 -0.89
C LEU A 57 1.37 -4.55 0.03
N ARG A 58 0.88 -3.43 -0.50
CA ARG A 58 0.07 -2.42 0.21
C ARG A 58 -1.44 -2.69 0.15
N PHE A 59 -1.88 -3.85 -0.34
CA PHE A 59 -3.30 -4.17 -0.53
C PHE A 59 -4.07 -3.13 -1.38
N LYS A 60 -3.40 -2.52 -2.36
CA LYS A 60 -3.99 -1.56 -3.30
C LYS A 60 -4.32 -2.23 -4.65
N PRO A 61 -5.44 -1.87 -5.30
CA PRO A 61 -5.83 -2.45 -6.58
C PRO A 61 -4.89 -2.01 -7.70
N VAL A 62 -4.53 -2.91 -8.63
CA VAL A 62 -3.61 -2.61 -9.75
C VAL A 62 -4.26 -1.75 -10.84
N THR A 63 -5.57 -1.85 -11.00
CA THR A 63 -6.37 -1.03 -11.92
C THR A 63 -7.41 -0.24 -11.14
N PRO A 64 -7.98 0.84 -11.71
CA PRO A 64 -9.05 1.58 -11.05
C PRO A 64 -10.21 0.67 -10.65
N LEU A 65 -10.84 1.00 -9.53
CA LEU A 65 -12.16 0.49 -9.15
C LEU A 65 -13.19 1.08 -10.10
N THR A 66 -14.15 0.29 -10.53
CA THR A 66 -15.22 0.70 -11.45
C THR A 66 -16.44 1.19 -10.70
N GLY A 67 -16.65 0.71 -9.48
CA GLY A 67 -17.87 0.96 -8.70
C GLY A 67 -19.03 0.04 -9.08
N GLU A 68 -18.81 -0.95 -9.96
CA GLU A 68 -19.80 -1.97 -10.29
C GLU A 68 -20.15 -2.81 -9.05
N ASP A 69 -21.40 -3.28 -8.96
CA ASP A 69 -21.91 -3.97 -7.76
C ASP A 69 -21.14 -5.26 -7.43
N ASP A 70 -20.51 -5.89 -8.41
CA ASP A 70 -19.69 -7.08 -8.22
C ASP A 70 -18.34 -6.79 -7.54
N GLU A 71 -17.91 -5.53 -7.43
CA GLU A 71 -16.71 -5.14 -6.69
C GLU A 71 -16.93 -5.04 -5.16
N TRP A 72 -18.16 -5.22 -4.67
CA TRP A 72 -18.51 -4.95 -3.26
C TRP A 72 -18.90 -6.21 -2.47
N ASN A 73 -18.56 -6.22 -1.18
CA ASN A 73 -19.00 -7.17 -0.17
C ASN A 73 -19.90 -6.45 0.84
N VAL A 74 -21.04 -7.06 1.19
CA VAL A 74 -21.90 -6.59 2.28
C VAL A 74 -21.20 -6.87 3.61
N VAL A 75 -21.00 -5.83 4.41
CA VAL A 75 -20.41 -5.94 5.76
C VAL A 75 -21.43 -5.65 6.86
N ASP A 76 -22.46 -4.86 6.57
CA ASP A 76 -23.63 -4.62 7.41
C ASP A 76 -24.87 -4.36 6.53
N GLU A 77 -26.06 -4.18 7.11
CA GLU A 77 -27.33 -3.98 6.37
C GLU A 77 -27.22 -2.90 5.29
N ASP A 78 -26.63 -1.76 5.63
CA ASP A 78 -26.49 -0.61 4.74
C ASP A 78 -25.03 -0.30 4.38
N LEU A 79 -24.05 -1.11 4.77
CA LEU A 79 -22.62 -0.84 4.57
C LEU A 79 -21.98 -1.92 3.69
N GLU A 80 -21.27 -1.48 2.67
CA GLU A 80 -20.49 -2.34 1.79
C GLU A 80 -19.02 -1.91 1.74
N GLN A 81 -18.13 -2.89 1.69
CA GLN A 81 -16.69 -2.72 1.58
C GLN A 81 -16.21 -3.24 0.21
N ASN A 82 -15.30 -2.52 -0.44
CA ASN A 82 -14.78 -2.93 -1.73
C ASN A 82 -13.84 -4.15 -1.58
N LYS A 83 -14.04 -5.17 -2.42
CA LYS A 83 -13.27 -6.44 -2.43
C LYS A 83 -11.78 -6.25 -2.72
N ARG A 84 -11.44 -5.24 -3.52
CA ARG A 84 -10.09 -5.01 -4.05
C ARG A 84 -9.36 -3.89 -3.33
N CYS A 85 -10.07 -3.10 -2.53
CA CYS A 85 -9.53 -2.00 -1.75
C CYS A 85 -10.22 -1.93 -0.38
N PRO A 86 -9.66 -2.58 0.65
CA PRO A 86 -10.27 -2.68 1.97
C PRO A 86 -10.54 -1.34 2.66
N SER A 87 -9.90 -0.26 2.22
CA SER A 87 -10.12 1.08 2.76
C SER A 87 -11.32 1.81 2.13
N VAL A 88 -11.94 1.26 1.07
CA VAL A 88 -13.06 1.89 0.37
C VAL A 88 -14.38 1.26 0.79
N PHE A 89 -15.30 2.11 1.23
CA PHE A 89 -16.64 1.75 1.69
C PHE A 89 -17.70 2.55 0.95
N ARG A 90 -18.94 2.06 0.91
CA ARG A 90 -20.12 2.81 0.49
C ARG A 90 -21.34 2.43 1.33
N TYR A 91 -22.29 3.33 1.41
CA TYR A 91 -23.58 3.09 2.06
C TYR A 91 -24.69 2.83 1.03
N ASN A 92 -25.68 2.03 1.40
CA ASN A 92 -26.93 1.84 0.67
C ASN A 92 -26.77 1.45 -0.82
N LYS A 93 -25.66 0.78 -1.17
CA LYS A 93 -25.30 0.45 -2.56
C LYS A 93 -25.20 1.67 -3.49
N ASP A 94 -25.00 2.86 -2.95
CA ASP A 94 -24.89 4.10 -3.73
C ASP A 94 -23.44 4.57 -3.80
N ASN A 95 -22.86 4.54 -5.01
CA ASN A 95 -21.51 5.02 -5.27
C ASN A 95 -21.30 6.51 -4.92
N LYS A 96 -22.35 7.34 -4.84
CA LYS A 96 -22.22 8.73 -4.39
C LYS A 96 -21.88 8.87 -2.91
N THR A 97 -22.13 7.82 -2.13
CA THR A 97 -21.79 7.76 -0.71
C THR A 97 -20.43 7.12 -0.47
N ALA A 98 -19.73 6.72 -1.54
CA ALA A 98 -18.47 6.00 -1.39
C ALA A 98 -17.37 6.90 -0.84
N TYR A 99 -16.53 6.35 0.04
CA TYR A 99 -15.43 7.05 0.67
C TYR A 99 -14.25 6.10 0.92
N ASN A 100 -13.05 6.67 0.99
CA ASN A 100 -11.83 5.99 1.40
C ASN A 100 -11.49 6.44 2.83
N ILE A 101 -11.39 5.48 3.76
CA ILE A 101 -11.05 5.76 5.16
C ILE A 101 -9.59 6.19 5.34
N ASP A 102 -8.74 5.82 4.39
CA ASP A 102 -7.31 6.18 4.35
C ASP A 102 -7.07 7.34 3.37
N GLY A 103 -8.06 8.22 3.18
CA GLY A 103 -7.93 9.37 2.28
C GLY A 103 -6.96 10.42 2.82
N LYS A 104 -6.88 10.57 4.15
CA LYS A 104 -5.93 11.46 4.84
C LYS A 104 -5.31 10.78 6.05
N ILE A 105 -4.13 11.25 6.42
CA ILE A 105 -3.47 10.91 7.68
C ILE A 105 -3.05 12.19 8.40
N PHE A 106 -3.19 12.17 9.72
CA PHE A 106 -2.94 13.33 10.58
C PHE A 106 -1.72 13.10 11.45
N SER A 107 -1.04 14.18 11.80
CA SER A 107 0.08 14.20 12.73
C SER A 107 -0.03 15.38 13.69
N GLU A 108 0.24 15.14 14.97
CA GLU A 108 0.23 16.14 16.05
C GLU A 108 1.64 16.44 16.58
N ASP A 109 2.66 15.74 16.09
CA ASP A 109 4.05 15.82 16.54
C ASP A 109 4.99 16.34 15.44
N GLY A 110 4.44 17.07 14.46
CA GLY A 110 5.23 17.64 13.37
C GLY A 110 5.66 16.63 12.29
N GLY A 111 5.00 15.47 12.24
CA GLY A 111 5.19 14.45 11.20
C GLY A 111 6.01 13.24 11.65
N GLU A 112 6.29 13.09 12.94
CA GLU A 112 6.99 11.92 13.48
C GLU A 112 6.06 10.69 13.49
N THR A 113 4.80 10.87 13.91
CA THR A 113 3.78 9.84 13.87
C THR A 113 2.55 10.28 13.07
N TRP A 114 1.85 9.29 12.52
CA TRP A 114 0.70 9.50 11.64
C TRP A 114 -0.45 8.58 12.05
N TYR A 115 -1.67 9.10 12.08
CA TYR A 115 -2.87 8.33 12.43
C TYR A 115 -4.03 8.62 11.48
N THR A 116 -5.01 7.71 11.46
CA THR A 116 -6.31 7.91 10.81
C THR A 116 -7.40 8.14 11.85
N CYS A 117 -8.41 8.92 11.48
CA CYS A 117 -9.60 9.18 12.29
C CYS A 117 -10.82 9.37 11.37
N GLU A 118 -11.99 9.72 11.91
CA GLU A 118 -13.19 9.97 11.10
C GLU A 118 -12.96 11.08 10.05
N ASP A 119 -12.16 12.09 10.37
CA ASP A 119 -11.78 13.17 9.45
C ASP A 119 -10.82 12.73 8.33
N SER A 120 -10.31 11.49 8.38
CA SER A 120 -9.51 10.88 7.31
C SER A 120 -10.34 10.48 6.10
N HIS A 121 -11.66 10.38 6.27
CA HIS A 121 -12.54 9.92 5.22
C HIS A 121 -12.58 10.92 4.06
N VAL A 122 -12.30 10.44 2.85
CA VAL A 122 -12.37 11.22 1.62
C VAL A 122 -13.36 10.58 0.67
N SER A 123 -14.34 11.34 0.20
CA SER A 123 -15.30 10.86 -0.82
C SER A 123 -14.58 10.41 -2.08
N VAL A 124 -15.02 9.31 -2.67
CA VAL A 124 -14.45 8.76 -3.90
C VAL A 124 -15.43 8.88 -5.06
N THR A 125 -14.89 9.12 -6.26
CA THR A 125 -15.65 9.12 -7.51
C THR A 125 -15.09 8.07 -8.45
N PHE A 126 -15.96 7.26 -9.05
CA PHE A 126 -15.54 6.20 -9.94
C PHE A 126 -15.38 6.69 -11.40
N PRO A 127 -14.40 6.16 -12.17
CA PRO A 127 -13.41 5.16 -11.75
C PRO A 127 -12.41 5.72 -10.74
N TYR A 128 -12.08 4.94 -9.70
CA TYR A 128 -11.26 5.40 -8.58
C TYR A 128 -9.96 4.60 -8.47
N THR A 129 -8.82 5.30 -8.45
CA THR A 129 -7.52 4.71 -8.14
C THR A 129 -7.08 5.21 -6.78
N PRO A 130 -6.93 4.35 -5.75
CA PRO A 130 -6.40 4.76 -4.47
C PRO A 130 -4.98 5.30 -4.63
N GLU A 131 -4.81 6.57 -4.24
CA GLU A 131 -3.53 7.27 -4.20
C GLU A 131 -2.90 7.19 -2.80
N GLU A 132 -1.80 7.91 -2.59
CA GLU A 132 -1.25 8.10 -1.25
C GLU A 132 -2.13 9.05 -0.44
N PRO A 133 -2.31 8.80 0.87
CA PRO A 133 -3.12 9.67 1.72
C PRO A 133 -2.57 11.09 1.76
N GLU A 134 -3.48 12.08 1.81
CA GLU A 134 -3.11 13.45 2.11
C GLU A 134 -2.52 13.53 3.52
N ARG A 135 -1.36 14.17 3.67
CA ARG A 135 -0.69 14.36 4.95
C ARG A 135 -1.05 15.70 5.55
N VAL A 136 -1.66 15.70 6.72
CA VAL A 136 -2.10 16.89 7.45
C VAL A 136 -1.35 16.99 8.79
N ILE A 137 -0.65 18.09 9.02
CA ILE A 137 -0.05 18.40 10.32
C ILE A 137 -0.98 19.35 11.05
N ILE A 138 -1.42 18.96 12.25
CA ILE A 138 -2.24 19.75 13.14
C ILE A 138 -1.30 20.55 14.04
N LEU A 139 -1.44 21.88 14.04
CA LEU A 139 -0.63 22.82 14.83
C LEU A 139 -1.37 23.25 16.10
#